data_AF-A0A2K8T5W7-F1
#
_entry.id   AF-A0A2K8T5W7-F1
#
_cell.length_a   1.000
_cell.length_b   1.000
_cell.length_c   1.000
_cell.angle_alpha   90.00
_cell.angle_beta   90.00
_cell.angle_gamma   90.00
#
_symmetry.space_group_name_H-M   'P 1'
#
loop_
_entity.id
_entity.type
_entity.pdbx_description
1 polymer ?
#
loop_
_entity_poly.entity_id
_entity_poly.type
_entity_poly.pdbx_seq_one_letter_code
_entity_poly.pdbx_strand_id
1 'polypeptide(L)' 'MEEKKKPGRPSTNKDDPVYVRARVPRELHKSFKLACTEDDLVMEDVVKDLIKDWLTKRGKKNPA' A
#
# COMPACT_ATOMS: atom_id res chain seq x y z
N MET A 1 25.88 -4.20 21.83
CA MET A 1 26.45 -3.75 20.55
C MET A 1 25.28 -3.66 19.58
N GLU A 2 24.86 -2.44 19.24
CA GLU A 2 23.70 -2.20 18.38
C GLU A 2 24.04 -2.60 16.94
N GLU A 3 23.45 -3.69 16.46
CA GLU A 3 23.59 -4.15 15.09
C GLU A 3 22.92 -3.15 14.13
N LYS A 4 23.76 -2.45 13.36
CA LYS A 4 23.34 -1.59 12.25
C LYS A 4 22.62 -2.45 11.19
N LYS A 5 21.29 -2.33 11.13
CA LYS A 5 20.43 -3.03 10.16
C LYS A 5 20.82 -2.64 8.72
N LYS A 6 21.51 -3.56 8.04
CA LYS A 6 21.88 -3.44 6.61
C LYS A 6 20.60 -3.32 5.75
N PRO A 7 20.63 -2.62 4.59
CA PRO A 7 19.46 -2.49 3.73
C PRO A 7 18.98 -3.89 3.33
N GLY A 8 17.74 -4.19 3.74
CA GLY A 8 17.21 -5.54 3.79
C GLY A 8 17.19 -6.25 2.44
N ARG A 9 17.67 -7.50 2.45
CA ARG A 9 17.35 -8.49 1.42
C ARG A 9 15.81 -8.65 1.41
N PRO A 10 15.13 -8.60 0.25
CA PRO A 10 13.68 -8.78 0.23
C PRO A 10 13.33 -10.16 0.81
N SER A 11 12.39 -10.18 1.75
CA SER A 11 11.80 -11.40 2.29
C SER A 11 11.13 -12.17 1.16
N THR A 12 11.31 -13.49 1.09
CA THR A 12 10.67 -14.35 0.06
C THR A 12 9.28 -14.81 0.46
N ASN A 13 8.75 -14.35 1.61
CA ASN A 13 7.40 -14.65 2.03
C ASN A 13 6.38 -13.87 1.20
N LYS A 14 5.36 -14.55 0.70
CA LYS A 14 4.27 -13.94 -0.08
C LYS A 14 3.45 -12.94 0.74
N ASP A 15 3.42 -13.12 2.06
CA ASP A 15 2.67 -12.31 3.02
C ASP A 15 3.47 -11.12 3.58
N ASP A 16 4.73 -10.93 3.15
CA ASP A 16 5.53 -9.80 3.64
C ASP A 16 5.00 -8.48 3.06
N PRO A 17 4.70 -7.46 3.89
CA PRO A 17 4.16 -6.20 3.40
C PRO A 17 5.20 -5.48 2.53
N VAL A 18 4.85 -5.23 1.27
CA VAL A 18 5.71 -4.51 0.33
C VAL A 18 5.17 -3.11 0.04
N TYR A 19 6.08 -2.14 -0.11
CA TYR A 19 5.70 -0.77 -0.43
C TYR A 19 5.30 -0.61 -1.90
N VAL A 20 4.10 -0.09 -2.14
CA VAL A 20 3.67 0.39 -3.46
C VAL A 20 4.23 1.80 -3.67
N ARG A 21 5.38 1.91 -4.35
CA ARG A 21 6.01 3.20 -4.65
C ARG A 21 5.35 3.86 -5.86
N ALA A 22 4.62 4.96 -5.62
CA ALA A 22 4.01 5.77 -6.67
C ALA A 22 4.22 7.27 -6.40
N ARG A 23 4.15 8.07 -7.46
CA ARG A 23 4.09 9.54 -7.36
C ARG A 23 2.66 9.98 -7.61
N VAL A 24 2.12 10.79 -6.71
CA VAL A 24 0.80 11.40 -6.83
C VAL A 24 0.91 12.91 -6.61
N PRO A 25 0.01 13.72 -7.21
CA PRO A 25 -0.06 15.14 -6.91
C PRO A 25 -0.26 15.41 -5.41
N ARG A 26 0.34 16.49 -4.90
CA ARG A 26 0.29 16.83 -3.45
C ARG A 26 -1.13 17.04 -2.95
N GLU A 27 -1.97 17.70 -3.75
CA GLU A 27 -3.37 17.96 -3.41
C GLU A 27 -4.16 16.66 -3.33
N LEU A 28 -3.95 15.74 -4.28
CA LEU A 28 -4.58 14.43 -4.27
C LEU A 28 -4.22 13.63 -3.01
N HIS A 29 -2.93 13.61 -2.64
CA HIS A 29 -2.49 12.95 -1.41
C HIS A 29 -3.10 13.58 -0.16
N LYS A 30 -3.25 14.91 -0.13
CA LYS A 30 -3.88 15.62 0.98
C LYS A 30 -5.37 15.25 1.10
N SER A 31 -6.12 15.30 0.01
CA SER A 31 -7.54 14.94 0.01
C SER A 31 -7.75 13.48 0.37
N PHE A 32 -6.91 12.58 -0.15
CA PHE A 32 -6.95 11.17 0.22
C PHE A 32 -6.72 10.95 1.71
N LYS A 33 -5.68 11.58 2.28
CA LYS A 33 -5.40 11.48 3.72
C LYS A 33 -6.53 12.05 4.57
N LEU A 34 -7.13 13.17 4.14
CA LEU A 34 -8.23 13.80 4.85
C LEU A 34 -9.44 12.87 4.90
N ALA A 35 -9.86 12.32 3.75
CA ALA A 35 -10.97 11.37 3.67
C ALA A 35 -10.74 10.14 4.57
N CYS A 36 -9.54 9.54 4.53
CA CYS A 36 -9.21 8.44 5.43
C CYS A 36 -9.31 8.82 6.92
N THR A 37 -9.01 10.08 7.26
CA THR A 37 -9.10 10.55 8.65
C THR A 37 -10.55 10.79 9.07
N GLU A 38 -11.38 11.32 8.16
CA GLU A 38 -12.79 11.59 8.41
C GLU A 38 -13.60 10.31 8.63
N ASP A 39 -13.28 9.26 7.88
CA ASP A 39 -13.96 7.96 7.94
C ASP A 39 -13.30 6.95 8.92
N ASP A 40 -12.31 7.37 9.71
CA ASP A 40 -11.52 6.52 10.62
C ASP A 40 -10.90 5.28 9.93
N LEU A 41 -10.38 5.47 8.72
CA LEU A 41 -9.80 4.43 7.87
C LEU A 41 -8.27 4.47 7.84
N VAL A 42 -7.67 3.30 7.77
CA VAL A 42 -6.23 3.14 7.56
C VAL A 42 -5.91 3.29 6.07
N MET A 43 -5.02 4.22 5.73
CA MET A 43 -4.62 4.48 4.33
C MET A 43 -4.15 3.21 3.59
N GLU A 44 -3.47 2.30 4.29
CA GLU A 44 -3.02 1.03 3.72
C GLU A 44 -4.18 0.14 3.27
N ASP A 45 -5.22 0.00 4.09
CA ASP A 45 -6.41 -0.79 3.75
C ASP A 45 -7.15 -0.19 2.55
N VAL A 46 -7.31 1.14 2.52
CA VAL A 46 -7.95 1.82 1.39
C VAL A 46 -7.15 1.61 0.10
N VAL A 47 -5.82 1.73 0.14
CA VAL A 47 -4.96 1.47 -1.02
C VAL A 47 -5.05 0.00 -1.44
N LYS A 48 -5.08 -0.94 -0.49
CA LYS A 48 -5.22 -2.37 -0.74
C LYS A 48 -6.53 -2.69 -1.44
N ASP A 49 -7.65 -2.13 -0.99
CA ASP A 49 -8.95 -2.34 -1.62
C ASP A 49 -9.06 -1.68 -3.01
N LEU A 50 -8.52 -0.47 -3.18
CA LEU A 50 -8.44 0.18 -4.49
C LEU A 50 -7.62 -0.65 -5.49
N ILE A 51 -6.50 -1.24 -5.05
CA ILE A 51 -5.68 -2.12 -5.90
C ILE A 51 -6.44 -3.40 -6.26
N LYS A 52 -7.10 -4.05 -5.28
CA LYS A 52 -7.90 -5.26 -5.53
C LYS A 52 -9.06 -5.01 -6.49
N ASP A 53 -9.80 -3.93 -6.29
CA ASP A 53 -10.91 -3.51 -7.17
C ASP A 53 -10.41 -3.27 -8.59
N TRP A 54 -9.30 -2.53 -8.74
CA TRP A 54 -8.71 -2.25 -10.05
C TRP A 54 -8.24 -3.52 -10.77
N LEU A 55 -7.66 -4.49 -10.05
CA LEU A 55 -7.28 -5.79 -10.62
C LEU A 55 -8.49 -6.62 -11.03
N THR A 56 -9.52 -6.65 -10.19
CA THR A 56 -10.77 -7.37 -10.44
C THR A 56 -11.47 -6.86 -11.70
N LYS A 57 -11.58 -5.54 -11.85
CA LYS A 57 -12.13 -4.89 -13.06
C LYS A 57 -11.37 -5.23 -14.34
N ARG A 58 -10.10 -5.59 -14.24
CA ARG A 58 -9.25 -5.98 -15.38
C ARG A 58 -9.20 -7.50 -15.62
N GLY A 59 -9.98 -8.28 -14.87
CA GLY A 59 -9.97 -9.75 -14.97
C GLY A 59 -8.63 -10.38 -14.57
N LYS A 60 -7.76 -9.65 -13.85
CA LYS A 60 -6.50 -10.19 -13.35
C LYS A 60 -6.73 -10.85 -12.00
N LYS A 61 -6.37 -12.14 -11.87
CA LYS A 61 -6.43 -12.84 -10.59
C LYS A 61 -5.55 -12.12 -9.57
N ASN A 62 -6.15 -11.73 -8.45
CA ASN A 62 -5.40 -11.44 -7.23
C ASN A 62 -4.71 -12.76 -6.82
N PRO A 63 -3.37 -12.83 -6.69
CA PRO A 63 -2.76 -13.97 -6.05
C PRO A 63 -3.29 -13.99 -4.61
N ALA A 64 -4.08 -15.02 -4.31
CA ALA A 64 -4.54 -15.32 -2.96
C ALA A 64 -3.36 -15.60 -2.04
#